data_AF-A0A7Y1FCD9-F1
#
_entry.id   AF-A0A7Y1FCD9-F1
#
_cell.length_a   1.000
_cell.length_b   1.000
_cell.length_c   1.000
_cell.angle_alpha   90.00
_cell.angle_beta   90.00
_cell.angle_gamma   90.00
#
_symmetry.space_group_name_H-M   'P 1'
#
loop_
_entity.id
_entity.type
_entity.pdbx_description
1 polymer ?
#
loop_
_entity_poly.entity_id
_entity_poly.type
_entity_poly.pdbx_seq_one_letter_code
_entity_poly.pdbx_strand_id
1 'polypeptide(L)'
;MDFLSSQVSDKVYLKGICFEGVHNRYRLNVDFNESLSILHGQNGTGKTTLLHAIANIANCDFLRFSFISFRFVKAFYSNGNWVSVTKQENHCLVECASGDSFTFTSEQAMEVLRRNEEDRFRREYSVEILHRQKQFVESNELHLIKTSYFPAFRTILEAWSAQMEDDRPPQLKGRSVSATRKVTEFSRNLFGQFLPKINFPSPLDIENSLRNEIRDAQMKIGRYDSSVFTDSFVKVFSALLRGEQGSAQEAEEILKEISDLTSAPNNKMLLDAEGPTQDTYHQLQVLIGSGGRSEDLASSAVGALKVYRDALKDRKKFQSRIFDEVDKYFDAVNAFLDKEKKELRYEIDPNRRLPKVGLRFPDNTWSSILVMSSGERQLLTMLYAVTKMNEDALVLIDEPELSLHIDWQEELLGKMMGQLGGRQIIVCTHSPSIANDYNDYMIEISPHFDLGPLAALSSSVDDDEELI
;
A
#
# COMPACT_ATOMS: atom_id res chain seq x y z
N MET A 1 5.53 25.11 -12.33
CA MET A 1 4.43 26.05 -12.02
C MET A 1 3.12 25.36 -12.30
N ASP A 2 2.42 25.06 -11.21
CA ASP A 2 0.98 24.94 -11.02
C ASP A 2 0.18 23.96 -11.89
N PHE A 3 0.21 22.68 -11.49
CA PHE A 3 -0.84 21.71 -11.81
C PHE A 3 -1.27 20.85 -10.61
N LEU A 4 -1.01 21.30 -9.38
CA LEU A 4 -1.35 20.60 -8.12
C LEU A 4 -2.22 21.44 -7.16
N SER A 5 -3.01 22.38 -7.68
CA SER A 5 -3.91 23.19 -6.85
C SER A 5 -5.34 23.21 -7.42
N SER A 6 -6.09 22.13 -7.24
CA SER A 6 -7.58 22.20 -7.21
C SER A 6 -8.24 20.84 -6.94
N GLN A 7 -7.88 20.17 -5.85
CA GLN A 7 -8.83 19.36 -5.08
C GLN A 7 -8.42 19.42 -3.61
N VAL A 8 -8.89 20.45 -2.89
CA VAL A 8 -8.82 20.47 -1.43
C VAL A 8 -9.80 19.40 -0.96
N SER A 9 -9.30 18.19 -0.72
CA SER A 9 -10.06 17.17 0.00
C SER A 9 -10.03 17.51 1.48
N ASP A 10 -11.17 17.46 2.17
CA ASP A 10 -11.31 17.50 3.63
C ASP A 10 -10.64 16.27 4.31
N LYS A 11 -9.38 15.99 4.00
CA LYS A 11 -8.66 14.82 4.47
C LYS A 11 -7.92 15.17 5.76
N VAL A 12 -8.28 14.49 6.84
CA VAL A 12 -7.62 14.64 8.14
C VAL A 12 -6.23 14.00 8.07
N TYR A 13 -5.21 14.74 8.47
CA TYR A 13 -3.82 14.29 8.55
C TYR A 13 -3.22 14.64 9.91
N LEU A 14 -2.14 13.96 10.30
CA LEU A 14 -1.42 14.23 11.55
C LEU A 14 -0.60 15.51 11.37
N LYS A 15 -0.95 16.57 12.08
CA LYS A 15 -0.29 17.87 11.95
C LYS A 15 1.01 17.94 12.76
N GLY A 16 1.05 17.30 13.92
CA GLY A 16 2.23 17.32 14.76
C GLY A 16 2.11 16.43 15.98
N ILE A 17 3.23 16.25 16.68
CA ILE A 17 3.32 15.46 17.90
C ILE A 17 4.30 16.09 18.88
N CYS A 18 3.89 16.18 20.14
CA CYS A 18 4.76 16.52 21.26
C CYS A 18 4.93 15.28 22.13
N PHE A 19 6.17 14.83 22.36
CA PHE A 19 6.49 13.65 23.13
C PHE A 19 7.59 13.97 24.15
N GLU A 20 7.26 13.90 25.44
CA GLU A 20 8.09 14.41 26.53
C GLU A 20 8.51 13.32 27.50
N GLY A 21 9.72 13.46 28.03
CA GLY A 21 10.28 12.55 29.03
C GLY A 21 10.49 11.14 28.50
N VAL A 22 10.67 10.97 27.19
CA VAL A 22 10.87 9.65 26.57
C VAL A 22 12.15 9.03 27.16
N HIS A 23 12.02 7.81 27.68
CA HIS A 23 13.05 7.13 28.47
C HIS A 23 13.64 7.99 29.60
N ASN A 24 12.86 8.92 30.14
CA ASN A 24 13.26 9.91 31.15
C ASN A 24 14.43 10.81 30.71
N ARG A 25 14.58 11.05 29.41
CA ARG A 25 15.75 11.75 28.87
C ARG A 25 15.41 12.98 28.06
N TYR A 26 14.51 12.87 27.10
CA TYR A 26 14.36 13.91 26.08
C TYR A 26 12.91 14.21 25.69
N ARG A 27 12.73 15.42 25.14
CA ARG A 27 11.51 15.89 24.48
C ARG A 27 11.71 15.91 22.97
N LEU A 28 10.69 15.47 22.24
CA LEU A 28 10.55 15.57 20.79
C LEU A 28 9.31 16.40 20.50
N ASN A 29 9.44 17.46 19.69
CA ASN A 29 8.31 18.23 19.19
C ASN A 29 8.46 18.36 17.68
N VAL A 30 7.53 17.78 16.94
CA VAL A 30 7.66 17.59 15.49
C VAL A 30 6.36 17.98 14.81
N ASP A 31 6.43 18.88 13.84
CA ASP A 31 5.33 19.22 12.95
C ASP A 31 5.50 18.47 11.63
N PHE A 32 4.43 17.91 11.08
CA PHE A 32 4.46 17.10 9.87
C PHE A 32 3.78 17.80 8.70
N ASN A 33 4.28 17.52 7.50
CA ASN A 33 3.65 17.94 6.26
C ASN A 33 2.44 17.07 5.92
N GLU A 34 1.50 17.61 5.14
CA GLU A 34 0.29 16.90 4.68
C GLU A 34 0.61 15.67 3.81
N SER A 35 1.69 15.74 3.01
CA SER A 35 2.09 14.69 2.07
C SER A 35 3.26 13.85 2.58
N LEU A 36 4.47 14.44 2.73
CA LEU A 36 5.69 13.69 3.07
C LEU A 36 6.48 14.38 4.17
N SER A 37 6.91 13.61 5.17
CA SER A 37 7.88 14.05 6.17
C SER A 37 8.99 13.02 6.30
N ILE A 38 10.24 13.43 6.11
CA ILE A 38 11.43 12.58 6.21
C ILE A 38 12.17 12.93 7.49
N LEU A 39 12.03 12.09 8.50
CA LEU A 39 12.67 12.22 9.80
C LEU A 39 14.09 11.65 9.72
N HIS A 40 15.09 12.50 9.91
CA HIS A 40 16.50 12.08 9.95
C HIS A 40 17.15 12.46 11.27
N GLY A 41 18.20 11.75 11.66
CA GLY A 41 18.96 12.03 12.88
C GLY A 41 19.89 10.88 13.23
N GLN A 42 20.79 11.08 14.18
CA GLN A 42 21.76 10.06 14.59
C GLN A 42 21.08 8.82 15.22
N ASN A 43 21.86 7.75 15.41
CA ASN A 43 21.38 6.56 16.11
C ASN A 43 21.01 6.91 17.56
N GLY A 44 19.86 6.40 18.03
CA GLY A 44 19.41 6.63 19.41
C GLY A 44 18.66 7.94 19.66
N THR A 45 18.34 8.73 18.62
CA THR A 45 17.54 9.97 18.76
C THR A 45 16.05 9.74 19.02
N GLY A 46 15.58 8.49 19.00
CA GLY A 46 14.20 8.12 19.30
C GLY A 46 13.25 8.04 18.10
N LYS A 47 13.78 8.05 16.86
CA LYS A 47 12.99 7.97 15.60
C LYS A 47 11.99 6.80 15.58
N THR A 48 12.46 5.57 15.79
CA THR A 48 11.60 4.38 15.85
C THR A 48 10.55 4.50 16.97
N THR A 49 10.96 4.97 18.15
CA THR A 49 10.06 5.18 19.30
C THR A 49 8.96 6.20 19.00
N LEU A 50 9.31 7.27 18.26
CA LEU A 50 8.36 8.28 17.79
C LEU A 50 7.35 7.68 16.81
N LEU A 51 7.80 6.92 15.81
CA LEU A 51 6.89 6.22 14.89
C LEU A 51 5.97 5.25 15.63
N HIS A 52 6.48 4.52 16.63
CA HIS A 52 5.67 3.60 17.44
C HIS A 52 4.60 4.35 18.22
N ALA A 53 4.94 5.49 18.83
CA ALA A 53 3.99 6.32 19.54
C ALA A 53 2.89 6.87 18.60
N ILE A 54 3.27 7.37 17.42
CA ILE A 54 2.32 7.85 16.40
C ILE A 54 1.37 6.73 15.99
N ALA A 55 1.90 5.56 15.64
CA ALA A 55 1.11 4.41 15.22
C ALA A 55 0.15 3.93 16.33
N ASN A 56 0.62 3.84 17.58
CA ASN A 56 -0.22 3.38 18.69
C ASN A 56 -1.32 4.39 19.03
N ILE A 57 -1.06 5.70 18.97
CA ILE A 57 -2.10 6.72 19.18
C ILE A 57 -3.15 6.66 18.07
N ALA A 58 -2.71 6.62 16.82
CA ALA A 58 -3.63 6.66 15.69
C ALA A 58 -4.46 5.36 15.55
N ASN A 59 -3.89 4.21 15.92
CA ASN A 59 -4.63 2.95 16.07
C ASN A 59 -5.47 2.88 17.36
N CYS A 60 -5.40 3.90 18.22
CA CYS A 60 -6.01 3.93 19.55
C CYS A 60 -5.59 2.76 20.45
N ASP A 61 -4.37 2.20 20.29
CA ASP A 61 -3.82 1.12 21.13
C ASP A 61 -3.13 1.70 22.39
N PHE A 62 -3.89 2.45 23.20
CA PHE A 62 -3.35 3.24 24.31
C PHE A 62 -2.70 2.40 25.41
N LEU A 63 -3.19 1.19 25.66
CA LEU A 63 -2.66 0.29 26.70
C LEU A 63 -1.17 -0.04 26.49
N ARG A 64 -0.68 0.08 25.25
CA ARG A 64 0.74 -0.15 24.90
C ARG A 64 1.68 0.85 25.57
N PHE A 65 1.20 2.06 25.86
CA PHE A 65 2.00 3.08 26.53
C PHE A 65 2.46 2.67 27.94
N SER A 66 1.87 1.64 28.55
CA SER A 66 2.40 1.05 29.79
C SER A 66 3.79 0.43 29.65
N PHE A 67 4.21 0.03 28.45
CA PHE A 67 5.51 -0.63 28.21
C PHE A 67 6.66 0.32 27.91
N ILE A 68 6.42 1.63 27.92
CA ILE A 68 7.46 2.64 27.71
C ILE A 68 7.49 3.63 28.88
N SER A 69 8.67 4.16 29.19
CA SER A 69 8.85 5.26 30.13
C SER A 69 8.73 6.58 29.39
N PHE A 70 7.73 7.38 29.76
CA PHE A 70 7.48 8.72 29.21
C PHE A 70 6.71 9.55 30.23
N ARG A 71 6.67 10.87 30.04
CA ARG A 71 5.84 11.78 30.85
C ARG A 71 4.52 12.11 30.17
N PHE A 72 4.59 12.52 28.91
CA PHE A 72 3.46 13.08 28.18
C PHE A 72 3.65 12.87 26.68
N VAL A 73 2.58 12.53 25.98
CA VAL A 73 2.53 12.56 24.52
C VAL A 73 1.23 13.19 24.07
N LYS A 74 1.26 14.03 23.04
CA LYS A 74 0.08 14.64 22.43
C LYS A 74 0.22 14.71 20.93
N ALA A 75 -0.75 14.13 20.22
CA ALA A 75 -0.87 14.16 18.78
C ALA A 75 -1.93 15.20 18.38
N PHE A 76 -1.61 16.01 17.37
CA PHE A 76 -2.47 17.05 16.82
C PHE A 76 -2.88 16.68 15.39
N TYR A 77 -4.15 16.86 15.04
CA TYR A 77 -4.70 16.55 13.73
C TYR A 77 -5.12 17.83 12.99
N SER A 78 -5.17 17.78 11.66
CA SER A 78 -5.45 18.95 10.81
C SER A 78 -6.86 19.54 11.00
N ASN A 79 -7.82 18.74 11.45
CA ASN A 79 -9.18 19.17 11.77
C ASN A 79 -9.33 19.85 13.15
N GLY A 80 -8.22 20.05 13.89
CA GLY A 80 -8.23 20.64 15.22
C GLY A 80 -8.43 19.64 16.37
N ASN A 81 -8.70 18.36 16.07
CA ASN A 81 -8.72 17.32 17.09
C ASN A 81 -7.32 17.05 17.62
N TRP A 82 -7.26 16.53 18.83
CA TRP A 82 -6.03 16.08 19.47
C TRP A 82 -6.32 14.94 20.43
N VAL A 83 -5.31 14.11 20.66
CA VAL A 83 -5.31 13.05 21.65
C VAL A 83 -4.01 13.13 22.43
N SER A 84 -4.10 13.08 23.76
CA SER A 84 -2.92 13.01 24.62
C SER A 84 -2.96 11.82 25.55
N VAL A 85 -1.78 11.31 25.88
CA VAL A 85 -1.57 10.32 26.93
C VAL A 85 -0.57 10.90 27.91
N THR A 86 -0.95 10.93 29.18
CA THR A 86 -0.12 11.41 30.30
C THR A 86 0.14 10.24 31.23
N LYS A 87 1.42 10.01 31.57
CA LYS A 87 1.80 8.98 32.54
C LYS A 87 1.98 9.62 33.92
N GLN A 88 1.27 9.10 34.91
CA GLN A 88 1.34 9.53 36.30
C GLN A 88 1.62 8.30 37.16
N GLU A 89 2.77 8.23 37.83
CA GLU A 89 3.22 7.10 38.67
C GLU A 89 2.88 5.70 38.10
N ASN A 90 1.70 5.16 38.44
CA ASN A 90 1.23 3.84 38.02
C ASN A 90 0.05 3.82 37.01
N HIS A 91 -0.53 4.98 36.68
CA HIS A 91 -1.65 5.09 35.75
C HIS A 91 -1.33 5.95 34.53
N CYS A 92 -2.03 5.66 33.44
CA CYS A 92 -2.04 6.46 32.23
C CYS A 92 -3.41 7.12 32.09
N LEU A 93 -3.40 8.41 31.81
CA LEU A 93 -4.57 9.23 31.52
C LEU A 93 -4.56 9.57 30.04
N VAL A 94 -5.60 9.18 29.32
CA VAL A 94 -5.85 9.53 27.92
C VAL A 94 -6.91 10.63 27.90
N GLU A 95 -6.65 11.70 27.18
CA GLU A 95 -7.55 12.83 27.01
C GLU A 95 -7.69 13.16 25.52
N CYS A 96 -8.82 13.73 25.13
CA CYS A 96 -9.06 14.14 23.76
C CYS A 96 -9.77 15.51 23.67
N ALA A 97 -9.91 16.02 22.44
CA ALA A 97 -10.43 17.35 22.18
C ALA A 97 -11.85 17.64 22.72
N SER A 98 -12.67 16.61 22.94
CA SER A 98 -14.02 16.75 23.51
C SER A 98 -14.02 17.06 25.02
N GLY A 99 -12.89 16.87 25.70
CA GLY A 99 -12.78 16.93 27.16
C GLY A 99 -13.03 15.60 27.87
N ASP A 100 -13.42 14.54 27.13
CA ASP A 100 -13.53 13.20 27.69
C ASP A 100 -12.14 12.63 28.05
N SER A 101 -12.13 11.76 29.06
CA SER A 101 -10.91 11.07 29.49
C SER A 101 -11.10 9.58 29.75
N PHE A 102 -10.03 8.82 29.53
CA PHE A 102 -9.94 7.40 29.78
C PHE A 102 -8.68 7.10 30.60
N THR A 103 -8.85 6.43 31.74
CA THR A 103 -7.74 6.08 32.65
C THR A 103 -7.59 4.59 32.78
N PHE A 104 -6.33 4.14 32.87
CA PHE A 104 -5.98 2.75 33.11
C PHE A 104 -4.69 2.63 33.93
N THR A 105 -4.57 1.57 34.72
CA THR A 105 -3.33 1.26 35.43
C THR A 105 -2.41 0.38 34.57
N SER A 106 -1.10 0.46 34.84
CA SER A 106 -0.12 -0.38 34.12
C SER A 106 -0.36 -1.87 34.39
N GLU A 107 -0.84 -2.23 35.57
CA GLU A 107 -1.21 -3.61 35.92
C GLU A 107 -2.39 -4.12 35.09
N GLN A 108 -3.45 -3.32 34.95
CA GLN A 108 -4.61 -3.66 34.11
C GLN A 108 -4.22 -3.84 32.65
N ALA A 109 -3.38 -2.95 32.12
CA ALA A 109 -2.87 -3.06 30.74
C ALA A 109 -2.07 -4.35 30.55
N MET A 110 -1.15 -4.66 31.48
CA MET A 110 -0.35 -5.88 31.42
C MET A 110 -1.21 -7.16 31.51
N GLU A 111 -2.21 -7.19 32.40
CA GLU A 111 -3.11 -8.34 32.55
C GLU A 111 -3.90 -8.63 31.27
N VAL A 112 -4.42 -7.59 30.63
CA VAL A 112 -5.19 -7.71 29.37
C VAL A 112 -4.30 -8.14 28.22
N LEU A 113 -3.11 -7.57 28.11
CA LEU A 113 -2.23 -7.82 26.97
C LEU A 113 -1.54 -9.18 27.06
N ARG A 114 -1.18 -9.65 28.26
CA ARG A 114 -0.68 -11.02 28.47
C ARG A 114 -1.72 -12.09 28.16
N ARG A 115 -3.01 -11.81 28.43
CA ARG A 115 -4.11 -12.78 28.22
C ARG A 115 -4.58 -12.88 26.77
N ASN A 116 -4.41 -11.83 25.97
CA ASN A 116 -4.73 -11.88 24.54
C ASN A 116 -3.73 -12.74 23.73
N GLU A 117 -2.58 -13.10 24.30
CA GLU A 117 -1.56 -13.95 23.66
C GLU A 117 -1.81 -15.46 23.93
N GLU A 118 -2.61 -15.82 24.94
CA GLU A 118 -2.92 -17.20 25.35
C GLU A 118 -4.45 -17.47 25.30
N ASP A 119 -5.01 -17.71 24.11
CA ASP A 119 -6.45 -17.99 23.98
C ASP A 119 -6.82 -19.39 24.52
N ARG A 120 -7.41 -19.48 25.73
CA ARG A 120 -8.44 -20.50 26.03
C ARG A 120 -9.39 -20.34 27.24
N PHE A 121 -9.27 -19.34 28.12
CA PHE A 121 -10.24 -19.21 29.23
C PHE A 121 -10.72 -17.76 29.47
N ARG A 122 -11.96 -17.48 29.06
CA ARG A 122 -12.67 -16.22 29.34
C ARG A 122 -13.04 -16.14 30.83
N ARG A 123 -12.47 -15.17 31.55
CA ARG A 123 -13.01 -14.65 32.83
C ARG A 123 -13.44 -13.19 32.64
N GLU A 124 -14.52 -12.82 33.31
CA GLU A 124 -15.34 -11.60 33.11
C GLU A 124 -14.62 -10.26 33.30
N TYR A 125 -13.51 -10.18 34.05
CA TYR A 125 -12.84 -8.91 34.38
C TYR A 125 -12.00 -8.32 33.24
N SER A 126 -11.40 -9.14 32.37
CA SER A 126 -10.49 -8.70 31.28
C SER A 126 -11.21 -8.00 30.10
N VAL A 127 -12.54 -7.97 30.10
CA VAL A 127 -13.37 -7.38 29.03
C VAL A 127 -13.71 -5.92 29.32
N GLU A 128 -13.72 -5.51 30.59
CA GLU A 128 -14.23 -4.20 30.99
C GLU A 128 -13.37 -3.04 30.48
N ILE A 129 -12.04 -3.12 30.63
CA ILE A 129 -11.16 -2.03 30.20
C ILE A 129 -11.13 -1.87 28.67
N LEU A 130 -11.16 -3.00 27.95
CA LEU A 130 -11.26 -3.01 26.49
C LEU A 130 -12.61 -2.42 26.04
N HIS A 131 -13.69 -2.72 26.77
CA HIS A 131 -15.00 -2.15 26.49
C HIS A 131 -15.04 -0.64 26.76
N ARG A 132 -14.47 -0.19 27.88
CA ARG A 132 -14.37 1.24 28.22
C ARG A 132 -13.52 2.01 27.21
N GLN A 133 -12.37 1.48 26.81
CA GLN A 133 -11.53 2.07 25.77
C GLN A 133 -12.28 2.13 24.44
N LYS A 134 -12.96 1.04 24.05
CA LYS A 134 -13.77 1.00 22.83
C LYS A 134 -14.89 2.05 22.85
N GLN A 135 -15.64 2.13 23.96
CA GLN A 135 -16.67 3.14 24.13
C GLN A 135 -16.11 4.56 24.04
N PHE A 136 -14.99 4.84 24.72
CA PHE A 136 -14.30 6.13 24.67
C PHE A 136 -13.86 6.51 23.26
N VAL A 137 -13.32 5.55 22.50
CA VAL A 137 -12.90 5.77 21.10
C VAL A 137 -14.10 6.00 20.18
N GLU A 138 -15.17 5.23 20.34
CA GLU A 138 -16.39 5.34 19.52
C GLU A 138 -17.17 6.63 19.82
N SER A 139 -17.30 7.03 21.10
CA SER A 139 -18.03 8.24 21.51
C SER A 139 -17.34 9.53 21.08
N ASN A 140 -16.01 9.49 20.93
CA ASN A 140 -15.18 10.64 20.58
C ASN A 140 -14.65 10.60 19.15
N GLU A 141 -15.08 9.61 18.35
CA GLU A 141 -14.67 9.43 16.94
C GLU A 141 -13.14 9.46 16.75
N LEU A 142 -12.38 8.85 17.68
CA LEU A 142 -10.92 8.98 17.73
C LEU A 142 -10.18 8.19 16.64
N HIS A 143 -10.89 7.38 15.84
CA HIS A 143 -10.37 6.76 14.62
C HIS A 143 -10.25 7.79 13.49
N LEU A 144 -9.46 8.84 13.73
CA LEU A 144 -9.30 9.99 12.85
C LEU A 144 -8.54 9.63 11.56
N ILE A 145 -7.59 8.70 11.66
CA ILE A 145 -6.69 8.31 10.57
C ILE A 145 -6.39 6.81 10.71
N LYS A 146 -6.64 6.04 9.65
CA LYS A 146 -6.11 4.66 9.56
C LYS A 146 -4.63 4.69 9.24
N THR A 147 -3.83 3.93 9.99
CA THR A 147 -2.36 3.98 9.88
C THR A 147 -1.76 2.65 9.53
N SER A 148 -0.76 2.65 8.66
CA SER A 148 0.08 1.48 8.38
C SER A 148 1.52 1.72 8.82
N TYR A 149 2.10 0.75 9.54
CA TYR A 149 3.48 0.81 10.04
C TYR A 149 4.38 -0.24 9.40
N PHE A 150 5.43 0.21 8.73
CA PHE A 150 6.48 -0.60 8.10
C PHE A 150 7.75 -0.56 8.96
N PRO A 151 8.09 -1.66 9.66
CA PRO A 151 9.28 -1.71 10.47
C PRO A 151 10.55 -1.80 9.63
N ALA A 152 11.65 -1.30 10.19
CA ALA A 152 13.02 -1.40 9.70
C ALA A 152 13.51 -2.86 9.48
N PHE A 153 12.93 -3.81 10.22
CA PHE A 153 13.51 -5.15 10.34
C PHE A 153 13.08 -6.09 9.21
N ARG A 154 14.01 -6.32 8.28
CA ARG A 154 14.00 -7.45 7.32
C ARG A 154 13.67 -8.80 7.96
N THR A 155 14.16 -9.05 9.18
CA THR A 155 13.95 -10.31 9.91
C THR A 155 12.47 -10.60 10.20
N ILE A 156 11.64 -9.57 10.40
CA ILE A 156 10.19 -9.76 10.59
C ILE A 156 9.57 -10.28 9.31
N LEU A 157 9.93 -9.71 8.15
CA LEU A 157 9.40 -10.13 6.85
C LEU A 157 9.84 -11.57 6.51
N GLU A 158 11.08 -11.92 6.83
CA GLU A 158 11.63 -13.27 6.61
C GLU A 158 10.99 -14.30 7.55
N ALA A 159 10.94 -14.01 8.85
CA ALA A 159 10.30 -14.87 9.83
C ALA A 159 8.80 -15.04 9.54
N TRP A 160 8.14 -13.98 9.10
CA TRP A 160 6.74 -14.04 8.70
C TRP A 160 6.54 -14.92 7.46
N SER A 161 7.36 -14.76 6.42
CA SER A 161 7.28 -15.58 5.21
C SER A 161 7.49 -17.07 5.55
N ALA A 162 8.46 -17.39 6.41
CA ALA A 162 8.77 -18.76 6.83
C ALA A 162 7.65 -19.41 7.66
N GLN A 163 7.03 -18.67 8.61
CA GLN A 163 5.97 -19.20 9.46
C GLN A 163 4.72 -19.64 8.67
N MET A 164 4.41 -18.97 7.56
CA MET A 164 3.26 -19.33 6.71
C MET A 164 3.55 -20.50 5.75
N GLU A 165 4.81 -20.88 5.55
CA GLU A 165 5.17 -22.09 4.78
C GLU A 165 4.82 -23.38 5.56
N ASP A 166 5.00 -23.37 6.88
CA ASP A 166 4.70 -24.50 7.76
C ASP A 166 3.19 -24.64 8.06
N ASP A 167 2.47 -23.54 8.19
CA ASP A 167 1.04 -23.51 8.50
C ASP A 167 0.16 -23.60 7.23
N ARG A 168 0.23 -24.70 6.45
CA ARG A 168 -0.83 -25.05 5.48
C ARG A 168 -1.98 -25.75 6.22
N PRO A 169 -3.09 -25.08 6.60
CA PRO A 169 -4.19 -25.78 7.24
C PRO A 169 -4.97 -26.55 6.17
N PRO A 170 -5.55 -27.72 6.50
CA PRO A 170 -6.56 -28.33 5.65
C PRO A 170 -7.74 -27.36 5.52
N GLN A 171 -8.31 -27.27 4.30
CA GLN A 171 -9.45 -26.43 3.96
C GLN A 171 -10.62 -26.60 4.96
N LEU A 172 -10.72 -25.72 5.95
CA LEU A 172 -11.90 -25.55 6.78
C LEU A 172 -12.40 -24.12 6.61
N LYS A 173 -13.58 -24.01 5.99
CA LYS A 173 -14.36 -22.78 5.90
C LYS A 173 -14.73 -22.31 7.30
N GLY A 174 -13.92 -21.43 7.87
CA GLY A 174 -14.20 -20.82 9.17
C GLY A 174 -13.12 -19.85 9.60
N ARG A 175 -13.38 -18.55 9.38
CA ARG A 175 -12.69 -17.38 9.97
C ARG A 175 -11.16 -17.35 9.82
N SER A 176 -10.72 -16.58 8.82
CA SER A 176 -9.36 -16.01 8.71
C SER A 176 -9.08 -15.10 9.91
N VAL A 177 -8.80 -15.69 11.07
CA VAL A 177 -8.27 -15.01 12.25
C VAL A 177 -6.82 -15.41 12.33
N SER A 178 -5.82 -14.61 11.95
CA SER A 178 -5.62 -13.63 10.87
C SER A 178 -4.10 -13.59 10.82
N ALA A 179 -3.44 -14.00 9.74
CA ALA A 179 -1.98 -14.18 9.71
C ALA A 179 -1.21 -12.98 10.32
N THR A 180 -1.70 -11.77 10.10
CA THR A 180 -1.20 -10.50 10.67
C THR A 180 -1.20 -10.42 12.20
N ARG A 181 -2.14 -11.08 12.90
CA ARG A 181 -2.16 -11.12 14.38
C ARG A 181 -0.98 -11.93 14.91
N LYS A 182 -0.72 -13.11 14.32
CA LYS A 182 0.43 -13.96 14.69
C LYS A 182 1.75 -13.22 14.49
N VAL A 183 1.87 -12.45 13.40
CA VAL A 183 3.07 -11.65 13.10
C VAL A 183 3.27 -10.53 14.09
N THR A 184 2.20 -9.82 14.43
CA THR A 184 2.25 -8.75 15.41
C THR A 184 2.68 -9.31 16.76
N GLU A 185 2.11 -10.43 17.19
CA GLU A 185 2.48 -11.12 18.44
C GLU A 185 3.94 -11.60 18.42
N PHE A 186 4.36 -12.27 17.35
CA PHE A 186 5.75 -12.70 17.17
C PHE A 186 6.73 -11.52 17.21
N SER A 187 6.42 -10.44 16.50
CA SER A 187 7.25 -9.23 16.45
C SER A 187 7.31 -8.55 17.81
N ARG A 188 6.21 -8.51 18.57
CA ARG A 188 6.21 -7.97 19.95
C ARG A 188 7.04 -8.81 20.91
N ASN A 189 7.05 -10.13 20.74
CA ASN A 189 7.89 -11.03 21.55
C ASN A 189 9.39 -10.83 21.27
N LEU A 190 9.76 -10.49 20.04
CA LEU A 190 11.16 -10.25 19.67
C LEU A 190 11.63 -8.82 19.97
N PHE A 191 10.81 -7.81 19.65
CA PHE A 191 11.22 -6.40 19.62
C PHE A 191 10.58 -5.56 20.74
N GLY A 192 9.71 -6.17 21.56
CA GLY A 192 9.08 -5.52 22.71
C GLY A 192 7.60 -5.18 22.50
N GLN A 193 6.88 -5.09 23.62
CA GLN A 193 5.43 -4.97 23.67
C GLN A 193 4.88 -3.60 23.26
N PHE A 194 5.74 -2.58 23.09
CA PHE A 194 5.37 -1.26 22.57
C PHE A 194 5.23 -1.24 21.03
N LEU A 195 5.70 -2.28 20.34
CA LEU A 195 5.63 -2.38 18.89
C LEU A 195 4.17 -2.25 18.40
N PRO A 196 3.89 -1.37 17.43
CA PRO A 196 2.55 -1.16 16.89
C PRO A 196 1.99 -2.40 16.21
N LYS A 197 0.67 -2.42 16.02
CA LYS A 197 0.05 -3.47 15.22
C LYS A 197 0.63 -3.45 13.80
N ILE A 198 1.07 -4.60 13.32
CA ILE A 198 1.53 -4.78 11.95
C ILE A 198 0.32 -5.12 11.09
N ASN A 199 0.01 -4.26 10.13
CA ASN A 199 -1.21 -4.32 9.32
C ASN A 199 -0.98 -4.29 7.81
N PHE A 200 0.23 -4.60 7.35
CA PHE A 200 0.48 -4.85 5.93
C PHE A 200 0.31 -6.34 5.58
N PRO A 201 0.11 -6.70 4.29
CA PRO A 201 -0.03 -8.08 3.82
C PRO A 201 1.34 -8.74 3.57
N SER A 202 1.40 -10.07 3.68
CA SER A 202 2.61 -10.82 3.38
C SER A 202 2.88 -10.83 1.88
N PRO A 203 4.11 -11.12 1.42
CA PRO A 203 4.37 -11.31 0.00
C PRO A 203 3.42 -12.33 -0.66
N LEU A 204 3.03 -13.38 0.08
CA LEU A 204 2.06 -14.37 -0.39
C LEU A 204 0.62 -13.82 -0.42
N ASP A 205 0.23 -13.03 0.59
CA ASP A 205 -1.07 -12.35 0.59
C ASP A 205 -1.16 -11.34 -0.56
N ILE A 206 -0.07 -10.65 -0.88
CA ILE A 206 0.05 -9.76 -2.03
C ILE A 206 -0.12 -10.58 -3.32
N GLU A 207 0.63 -11.66 -3.50
CA GLU A 207 0.51 -12.54 -4.67
C GLU A 207 -0.94 -13.01 -4.87
N ASN A 208 -1.60 -13.44 -3.79
CA ASN A 208 -3.00 -13.89 -3.82
C ASN A 208 -4.00 -12.74 -4.07
N SER A 209 -3.76 -11.56 -3.51
CA SER A 209 -4.60 -10.38 -3.70
C SER A 209 -4.54 -9.92 -5.15
N LEU A 210 -3.34 -9.86 -5.73
CA LEU A 210 -3.14 -9.56 -7.16
C LEU A 210 -3.83 -10.59 -8.06
N ARG A 211 -3.75 -11.89 -7.74
CA ARG A 211 -4.48 -12.93 -8.49
C ARG A 211 -5.99 -12.71 -8.48
N ASN A 212 -6.55 -12.36 -7.33
CA ASN A 212 -7.97 -12.07 -7.21
C ASN A 212 -8.35 -10.79 -7.96
N GLU A 213 -7.55 -9.74 -7.86
CA GLU A 213 -7.77 -8.47 -8.55
C GLU A 213 -7.77 -8.64 -10.08
N ILE A 214 -6.78 -9.37 -10.62
CA ILE A 214 -6.71 -9.68 -12.06
C ILE A 214 -7.90 -10.53 -12.50
N ARG A 215 -8.32 -11.51 -11.68
CA ARG A 215 -9.51 -12.31 -11.97
C ARG A 215 -10.77 -11.45 -12.00
N ASP A 216 -10.93 -10.55 -11.05
CA ASP A 216 -12.11 -9.68 -10.96
C ASP A 216 -12.12 -8.66 -12.10
N ALA A 217 -10.95 -8.14 -12.51
CA ALA A 217 -10.76 -7.37 -13.73
C ALA A 217 -11.20 -8.14 -14.98
N GLN A 218 -10.77 -9.40 -15.11
CA GLN A 218 -11.18 -10.28 -16.21
C GLN A 218 -12.71 -10.49 -16.23
N MET A 219 -13.34 -10.69 -15.07
CA MET A 219 -14.81 -10.81 -14.99
C MET A 219 -15.52 -9.52 -15.41
N LYS A 220 -15.00 -8.36 -15.00
CA LYS A 220 -15.54 -7.04 -15.43
C LYS A 220 -15.42 -6.86 -16.94
N ILE A 221 -14.28 -7.23 -17.53
CA ILE A 221 -14.07 -7.20 -18.98
C ILE A 221 -15.05 -8.13 -19.69
N GLY A 222 -15.21 -9.38 -19.22
CA GLY A 222 -16.15 -10.32 -19.84
C GLY A 222 -17.61 -9.84 -19.82
N ARG A 223 -18.05 -9.20 -18.72
CA ARG A 223 -19.38 -8.58 -18.63
C ARG A 223 -19.53 -7.40 -19.58
N TYR A 224 -18.51 -6.55 -19.66
CA TYR A 224 -18.48 -5.40 -20.57
C TYR A 224 -18.47 -5.83 -22.04
N ASP A 225 -17.65 -6.83 -22.39
CA ASP A 225 -17.58 -7.40 -23.74
C ASP A 225 -18.95 -7.95 -24.16
N SER A 226 -19.65 -8.64 -23.26
CA SER A 226 -20.99 -9.17 -23.52
C SER A 226 -22.02 -8.05 -23.77
N SER A 227 -21.98 -6.97 -23.00
CA SER A 227 -22.91 -5.84 -23.18
C SER A 227 -22.59 -5.03 -24.43
N VAL A 228 -21.31 -4.76 -24.69
CA VAL A 228 -20.85 -4.07 -25.91
C VAL A 228 -21.20 -4.89 -27.14
N PHE A 229 -20.97 -6.20 -27.14
CA PHE A 229 -21.33 -7.06 -28.27
C PHE A 229 -22.84 -7.02 -28.55
N THR A 230 -23.67 -7.10 -27.51
CA THR A 230 -25.14 -7.06 -27.66
C THR A 230 -25.62 -5.73 -28.23
N ASP A 231 -25.13 -4.61 -27.68
CA ASP A 231 -25.48 -3.26 -28.15
C ASP A 231 -24.95 -2.99 -29.57
N SER A 232 -23.72 -3.42 -29.85
CA SER A 232 -23.10 -3.30 -31.17
C SER A 232 -23.82 -4.12 -32.22
N PHE A 233 -24.30 -5.32 -31.87
CA PHE A 233 -25.08 -6.15 -32.80
C PHE A 233 -26.38 -5.46 -33.23
N VAL A 234 -27.12 -4.85 -32.29
CA VAL A 234 -28.33 -4.08 -32.60
C VAL A 234 -28.01 -2.88 -33.47
N LYS A 235 -26.94 -2.14 -33.14
CA LYS A 235 -26.50 -0.97 -33.90
C LYS A 235 -26.04 -1.34 -35.32
N VAL A 236 -25.24 -2.40 -35.47
CA VAL A 236 -24.80 -2.96 -36.76
C VAL A 236 -26.01 -3.36 -37.60
N PHE A 237 -26.96 -4.11 -37.02
CA PHE A 237 -28.16 -4.53 -37.74
C PHE A 237 -29.01 -3.34 -38.19
N SER A 238 -29.14 -2.32 -37.33
CA SER A 238 -29.84 -1.07 -37.68
C SER A 238 -29.15 -0.29 -38.79
N ALA A 239 -27.81 -0.25 -38.81
CA ALA A 239 -27.02 0.42 -39.84
C ALA A 239 -27.16 -0.30 -41.20
N LEU A 240 -27.17 -1.64 -41.21
CA LEU A 240 -27.43 -2.44 -42.41
C LEU A 240 -28.84 -2.21 -42.95
N LEU A 241 -29.86 -2.13 -42.09
CA LEU A 241 -31.25 -1.86 -42.51
C LEU A 241 -31.45 -0.43 -43.05
N ARG A 242 -30.66 0.54 -42.59
CA ARG A 242 -30.73 1.94 -43.06
C ARG A 242 -30.06 2.16 -44.41
N GLY A 243 -29.25 1.20 -44.87
CA GLY A 243 -28.57 1.30 -46.17
C GLY A 243 -27.56 2.46 -46.23
N GLU A 244 -26.83 2.72 -45.14
CA GLU A 244 -25.75 3.73 -45.13
C GLU A 244 -24.60 3.30 -46.05
N GLN A 245 -24.63 3.80 -47.29
CA GLN A 245 -23.60 3.59 -48.30
C GLN A 245 -22.39 4.50 -48.02
N GLY A 246 -21.19 3.95 -48.07
CA GLY A 246 -19.94 4.70 -48.02
C GLY A 246 -19.03 4.38 -49.21
N SER A 247 -17.91 5.10 -49.32
CA SER A 247 -16.93 4.82 -50.38
C SER A 247 -16.15 3.53 -50.10
N ALA A 248 -15.70 2.84 -51.16
CA ALA A 248 -14.86 1.64 -51.02
C ALA A 248 -13.53 1.92 -50.29
N GLN A 249 -12.97 3.13 -50.48
CA GLN A 249 -11.79 3.60 -49.76
C GLN A 249 -12.02 3.74 -48.24
N GLU A 250 -13.19 4.27 -47.83
CA GLU A 250 -13.55 4.33 -46.41
C GLU A 250 -13.67 2.94 -45.77
N ALA A 251 -14.26 1.98 -46.49
CA ALA A 251 -14.39 0.61 -46.01
C ALA A 251 -13.01 -0.02 -45.76
N GLU A 252 -12.07 0.16 -46.68
CA GLU A 252 -10.72 -0.39 -46.61
C GLU A 252 -9.90 0.22 -45.46
N GLU A 253 -10.03 1.54 -45.24
CA GLU A 253 -9.40 2.22 -44.10
C GLU A 253 -9.92 1.72 -42.75
N ILE A 254 -11.24 1.53 -42.62
CA ILE A 254 -11.86 1.02 -41.39
C ILE A 254 -11.43 -0.43 -41.12
N LEU A 255 -11.32 -1.26 -42.15
CA LEU A 255 -10.84 -2.64 -42.01
C LEU A 255 -9.39 -2.70 -41.55
N LYS A 256 -8.55 -1.77 -42.03
CA LYS A 256 -7.19 -1.62 -41.54
C LYS A 256 -7.16 -1.22 -40.06
N GLU A 257 -7.96 -0.25 -39.65
CA GLU A 257 -8.10 0.13 -38.23
C GLU A 257 -8.58 -1.04 -37.35
N ILE A 258 -9.55 -1.84 -37.83
CA ILE A 258 -10.04 -3.02 -37.11
C ILE A 258 -8.95 -4.07 -37.00
N SER A 259 -8.15 -4.28 -38.06
CA SER A 259 -6.98 -5.16 -38.02
C SER A 259 -5.99 -4.70 -36.96
N ASP A 260 -5.64 -3.41 -36.92
CA ASP A 260 -4.69 -2.85 -35.94
C ASP A 260 -5.22 -2.91 -34.48
N LEU A 261 -6.54 -2.80 -34.30
CA LEU A 261 -7.19 -2.95 -32.99
C LEU A 261 -7.24 -4.40 -32.51
N THR A 262 -7.16 -5.36 -33.42
CA THR A 262 -7.26 -6.81 -33.14
C THR A 262 -5.90 -7.52 -33.16
N SER A 263 -4.90 -6.97 -33.86
CA SER A 263 -3.53 -7.45 -33.86
C SER A 263 -2.78 -6.96 -32.61
N ALA A 264 -2.74 -7.84 -31.61
CA ALA A 264 -2.00 -7.76 -30.34
C ALA A 264 -2.62 -6.89 -29.21
N PRO A 265 -2.70 -7.43 -27.98
CA PRO A 265 -3.02 -6.63 -26.80
C PRO A 265 -1.87 -5.69 -26.47
N ASN A 266 -2.14 -4.39 -26.38
CA ASN A 266 -1.15 -3.38 -26.00
C ASN A 266 -0.75 -3.42 -24.51
N ASN A 267 -1.28 -4.36 -23.72
CA ASN A 267 -0.90 -4.44 -22.31
C ASN A 267 0.44 -5.15 -22.16
N LYS A 268 1.49 -4.34 -21.97
CA LYS A 268 2.90 -4.76 -21.86
C LYS A 268 3.12 -5.85 -20.79
N MET A 269 2.25 -5.91 -19.78
CA MET A 269 2.31 -6.83 -18.64
C MET A 269 1.49 -8.12 -18.80
N LEU A 270 0.56 -8.18 -19.76
CA LEU A 270 -0.23 -9.37 -20.07
C LEU A 270 0.56 -10.32 -20.97
N LEU A 271 0.61 -11.59 -20.59
CA LEU A 271 1.01 -12.67 -21.47
C LEU A 271 -0.22 -13.45 -21.89
N ASP A 272 -0.38 -13.60 -23.19
CA ASP A 272 -1.50 -14.29 -23.80
C ASP A 272 -1.70 -15.67 -23.19
N ALA A 273 -2.94 -15.99 -22.89
CA ALA A 273 -3.46 -17.21 -23.41
C ALA A 273 -4.58 -16.86 -24.38
N GLU A 274 -4.41 -17.33 -25.60
CA GLU A 274 -5.31 -17.21 -26.73
C GLU A 274 -6.74 -17.56 -26.29
N GLY A 275 -7.54 -16.52 -26.06
CA GLY A 275 -8.96 -16.69 -25.77
C GLY A 275 -9.70 -17.12 -27.05
N PRO A 276 -10.83 -17.84 -26.93
CA PRO A 276 -11.64 -18.34 -28.06
C PRO A 276 -12.17 -17.24 -29.00
N THR A 277 -11.99 -15.97 -28.65
CA THR A 277 -12.32 -14.83 -29.48
C THR A 277 -11.37 -14.63 -30.66
N GLN A 278 -10.09 -14.99 -30.55
CA GLN A 278 -9.10 -14.76 -31.62
C GLN A 278 -9.41 -15.59 -32.88
N ASP A 279 -9.89 -16.83 -32.72
CA ASP A 279 -10.41 -17.67 -33.80
C ASP A 279 -11.62 -17.03 -34.49
N THR A 280 -12.52 -16.40 -33.73
CA THR A 280 -13.69 -15.72 -34.29
C THR A 280 -13.29 -14.47 -35.07
N TYR A 281 -12.26 -13.75 -34.61
CA TYR A 281 -11.69 -12.59 -35.31
C TYR A 281 -10.95 -13.00 -36.59
N HIS A 282 -10.17 -14.06 -36.55
CA HIS A 282 -9.52 -14.61 -37.73
C HIS A 282 -10.57 -15.07 -38.76
N GLN A 283 -11.66 -15.70 -38.31
CA GLN A 283 -12.79 -16.04 -39.17
C GLN A 283 -13.48 -14.81 -39.77
N LEU A 284 -13.66 -13.73 -39.01
CA LEU A 284 -14.16 -12.44 -39.51
C LEU A 284 -13.23 -11.83 -40.56
N GLN A 285 -11.92 -11.81 -40.30
CA GLN A 285 -10.91 -11.33 -41.26
C GLN A 285 -10.90 -12.17 -42.54
N VAL A 286 -11.02 -13.50 -42.42
CA VAL A 286 -11.14 -14.41 -43.56
C VAL A 286 -12.44 -14.19 -44.32
N LEU A 287 -13.57 -13.98 -43.65
CA LEU A 287 -14.87 -13.70 -44.29
C LEU A 287 -14.85 -12.38 -45.05
N ILE A 288 -14.23 -11.35 -44.49
CA ILE A 288 -14.10 -10.04 -45.14
C ILE A 288 -13.07 -10.11 -46.28
N GLY A 289 -11.94 -10.77 -46.08
CA GLY A 289 -10.90 -10.96 -47.10
C GLY A 289 -11.33 -11.87 -48.26
N SER A 290 -12.22 -12.84 -48.01
CA SER A 290 -12.84 -13.66 -49.06
C SER A 290 -14.02 -12.95 -49.74
N GLY A 291 -14.64 -11.96 -49.09
CA GLY A 291 -15.64 -11.05 -49.65
C GLY A 291 -15.07 -9.95 -50.56
N GLY A 292 -13.74 -9.78 -50.61
CA GLY A 292 -13.01 -8.79 -51.44
C GLY A 292 -13.13 -8.94 -52.96
N ARG A 293 -14.14 -9.67 -53.46
CA ARG A 293 -14.49 -9.74 -54.89
C ARG A 293 -15.77 -8.99 -55.24
N SER A 294 -16.41 -8.29 -54.30
CA SER A 294 -17.59 -7.46 -54.59
C SER A 294 -17.48 -6.10 -53.91
N GLU A 295 -17.01 -5.09 -54.67
CA GLU A 295 -16.91 -3.68 -54.23
C GLU A 295 -18.24 -3.16 -53.64
N ASP A 296 -19.38 -3.68 -54.13
CA ASP A 296 -20.74 -3.31 -53.70
C ASP A 296 -21.10 -3.76 -52.27
N LEU A 297 -20.51 -4.85 -51.77
CA LEU A 297 -20.80 -5.40 -50.44
C LEU A 297 -20.06 -4.64 -49.34
N ALA A 298 -18.82 -4.21 -49.63
CA ALA A 298 -18.01 -3.42 -48.72
C ALA A 298 -18.57 -1.99 -48.57
N SER A 299 -19.01 -1.36 -49.67
CA SER A 299 -19.63 -0.03 -49.65
C SER A 299 -20.98 -0.01 -48.91
N SER A 300 -21.76 -1.10 -49.02
CA SER A 300 -23.06 -1.25 -48.36
C SER A 300 -22.97 -1.57 -46.87
N ALA A 301 -21.78 -1.97 -46.38
CA ALA A 301 -21.56 -2.36 -44.98
C ALA A 301 -20.76 -1.31 -44.18
N VAL A 302 -20.43 -0.15 -44.76
CA VAL A 302 -19.59 0.88 -44.12
C VAL A 302 -20.17 1.33 -42.78
N GLY A 303 -21.49 1.56 -42.69
CA GLY A 303 -22.15 1.93 -41.43
C GLY A 303 -21.97 0.88 -40.33
N ALA A 304 -22.10 -0.41 -40.67
CA ALA A 304 -21.85 -1.52 -39.75
C ALA A 304 -20.39 -1.63 -39.31
N LEU A 305 -19.45 -1.45 -40.24
CA LEU A 305 -18.02 -1.46 -39.95
C LEU A 305 -17.62 -0.31 -39.01
N LYS A 306 -18.20 0.90 -39.18
CA LYS A 306 -17.98 2.05 -38.28
C LYS A 306 -18.43 1.72 -36.85
N VAL A 307 -19.65 1.20 -36.69
CA VAL A 307 -20.18 0.79 -35.37
C VAL A 307 -19.29 -0.25 -34.71
N TYR A 308 -18.85 -1.26 -35.48
CA TYR A 308 -18.00 -2.33 -34.96
C TYR A 308 -16.62 -1.83 -34.53
N ARG A 309 -16.00 -0.96 -35.34
CA ARG A 309 -14.73 -0.30 -35.02
C ARG A 309 -14.84 0.51 -33.73
N ASP A 310 -15.90 1.28 -33.58
CA ASP A 310 -16.09 2.14 -32.41
C ASP A 310 -16.28 1.30 -31.13
N ALA A 311 -17.02 0.19 -31.23
CA ALA A 311 -17.15 -0.80 -30.16
C ALA A 311 -15.80 -1.41 -29.75
N LEU A 312 -14.93 -1.72 -30.72
CA LEU A 312 -13.57 -2.22 -30.45
C LEU A 312 -12.68 -1.15 -29.80
N LYS A 313 -12.79 0.12 -30.22
CA LYS A 313 -12.07 1.23 -29.58
C LYS A 313 -12.49 1.40 -28.12
N ASP A 314 -13.79 1.35 -27.85
CA ASP A 314 -14.33 1.47 -26.50
C ASP A 314 -13.94 0.27 -25.63
N ARG A 315 -13.92 -0.94 -26.19
CA ARG A 315 -13.37 -2.14 -25.55
C ARG A 315 -11.92 -1.96 -25.14
N LYS A 316 -11.05 -1.53 -26.06
CA LYS A 316 -9.61 -1.33 -25.79
C LYS A 316 -9.38 -0.28 -24.70
N LYS A 317 -10.13 0.83 -24.75
CA LYS A 317 -10.10 1.87 -23.69
C LYS A 317 -10.54 1.34 -22.34
N PHE A 318 -11.62 0.54 -22.30
CA PHE A 318 -12.12 -0.04 -21.05
C PHE A 318 -11.11 -1.02 -20.44
N GLN A 319 -10.53 -1.92 -21.25
CA GLN A 319 -9.52 -2.87 -20.79
C GLN A 319 -8.30 -2.16 -20.20
N SER A 320 -7.75 -1.16 -20.90
CA SER A 320 -6.60 -0.39 -20.42
C SER A 320 -6.88 0.31 -19.09
N ARG A 321 -8.08 0.88 -18.90
CA ARG A 321 -8.46 1.53 -17.65
C ARG A 321 -8.60 0.58 -16.47
N ILE A 322 -9.06 -0.65 -16.70
CA ILE A 322 -9.28 -1.63 -15.62
C ILE A 322 -7.95 -2.16 -15.06
N PHE A 323 -6.93 -2.33 -15.91
CA PHE A 323 -5.62 -2.83 -15.49
C PHE A 323 -4.63 -1.71 -15.09
N ASP A 324 -4.91 -0.44 -15.39
CA ASP A 324 -4.00 0.69 -15.16
C ASP A 324 -3.37 0.71 -13.76
N GLU A 325 -4.16 0.53 -12.70
CA GLU A 325 -3.61 0.52 -11.34
C GLU A 325 -2.72 -0.69 -11.05
N VAL A 326 -3.06 -1.86 -11.58
CA VAL A 326 -2.26 -3.08 -11.41
C VAL A 326 -0.97 -2.94 -12.21
N ASP A 327 -1.07 -2.48 -13.46
CA ASP A 327 0.09 -2.30 -14.33
C ASP A 327 1.05 -1.24 -13.77
N LYS A 328 0.54 -0.13 -13.20
CA LYS A 328 1.35 0.87 -12.46
C LYS A 328 2.13 0.26 -11.30
N TYR A 329 1.49 -0.62 -10.53
CA TYR A 329 2.16 -1.33 -9.44
C TYR A 329 3.25 -2.28 -9.96
N PHE A 330 2.96 -3.04 -11.02
CA PHE A 330 3.94 -3.95 -11.63
C PHE A 330 5.12 -3.18 -12.23
N ASP A 331 4.86 -2.06 -12.91
CA ASP A 331 5.90 -1.16 -13.44
C ASP A 331 6.74 -0.56 -12.31
N ALA A 332 6.13 -0.16 -11.20
CA ALA A 332 6.83 0.36 -10.05
C ALA A 332 7.77 -0.68 -9.44
N VAL A 333 7.31 -1.93 -9.26
CA VAL A 333 8.16 -3.03 -8.75
C VAL A 333 9.26 -3.38 -9.75
N ASN A 334 8.91 -3.54 -11.03
CA ASN A 334 9.84 -3.93 -12.10
C ASN A 334 10.89 -2.85 -12.41
N ALA A 335 10.71 -1.60 -11.97
CA ALA A 335 11.75 -0.58 -12.06
C ALA A 335 12.98 -0.93 -11.21
N PHE A 336 12.78 -1.64 -10.11
CA PHE A 336 13.85 -2.07 -9.22
C PHE A 336 14.28 -3.52 -9.47
N LEU A 337 13.62 -4.27 -10.35
CA LEU A 337 14.10 -5.62 -10.70
C LEU A 337 15.08 -5.53 -11.87
N ASP A 338 16.11 -6.36 -11.82
CA ASP A 338 16.99 -6.59 -12.96
C ASP A 338 16.20 -7.33 -14.05
N LYS A 339 15.72 -6.56 -15.04
CA LYS A 339 14.88 -7.05 -16.14
C LYS A 339 15.55 -8.12 -16.98
N GLU A 340 16.88 -8.17 -16.99
CA GLU A 340 17.63 -9.22 -17.68
C GLU A 340 17.55 -10.57 -16.95
N LYS A 341 17.16 -10.55 -15.66
CA LYS A 341 17.07 -11.76 -14.83
C LYS A 341 15.63 -12.15 -14.51
N LYS A 342 14.74 -11.21 -14.22
CA LYS A 342 13.36 -11.50 -13.81
C LYS A 342 12.46 -10.29 -13.95
N GLU A 343 11.19 -10.56 -14.20
CA GLU A 343 10.13 -9.55 -14.20
C GLU A 343 8.90 -10.09 -13.47
N LEU A 344 8.29 -9.27 -12.61
CA LEU A 344 6.97 -9.53 -12.06
C LEU A 344 5.95 -9.37 -13.20
N ARG A 345 5.19 -10.44 -13.47
CA ARG A 345 4.17 -10.46 -14.54
C ARG A 345 2.95 -11.27 -14.13
N TYR A 346 1.90 -11.15 -14.95
CA TYR A 346 0.72 -11.99 -14.84
C TYR A 346 0.35 -12.62 -16.18
N GLU A 347 -0.25 -13.80 -16.10
CA GLU A 347 -0.70 -14.57 -17.25
C GLU A 347 -2.13 -15.03 -16.98
N ILE A 348 -3.04 -14.68 -17.88
CA ILE A 348 -4.44 -15.09 -17.81
C ILE A 348 -4.60 -16.32 -18.67
N ASP A 349 -4.74 -17.48 -18.06
CA ASP A 349 -4.98 -18.76 -18.75
C ASP A 349 -6.48 -19.09 -18.71
N PRO A 350 -7.20 -19.20 -19.85
CA PRO A 350 -8.63 -19.51 -19.90
C PRO A 350 -8.96 -20.88 -19.32
N ASN A 351 -7.98 -21.79 -19.24
CA ASN A 351 -8.16 -23.12 -18.64
C ASN A 351 -7.95 -23.13 -17.12
N ARG A 352 -7.48 -22.02 -16.53
CA ARG A 352 -7.26 -21.89 -15.09
C ARG A 352 -8.31 -21.00 -14.45
N ARG A 353 -8.78 -21.41 -13.27
CA ARG A 353 -9.70 -20.61 -12.45
C ARG A 353 -9.07 -19.33 -11.89
N LEU A 354 -7.76 -19.36 -11.65
CA LEU A 354 -6.99 -18.25 -11.12
C LEU A 354 -5.87 -17.91 -12.10
N PRO A 355 -5.65 -16.62 -12.38
CA PRO A 355 -4.53 -16.18 -13.20
C PRO A 355 -3.20 -16.53 -12.50
N LYS A 356 -2.14 -16.72 -13.29
CA LYS A 356 -0.80 -16.79 -12.72
C LYS A 356 -0.33 -15.37 -12.43
N VAL A 357 0.26 -15.19 -11.27
CA VAL A 357 0.98 -13.99 -10.85
C VAL A 357 2.24 -14.47 -10.17
N GLY A 358 3.38 -13.88 -10.52
CA GLY A 358 4.67 -14.26 -10.01
C GLY A 358 5.81 -13.68 -10.84
N LEU A 359 7.02 -14.17 -10.57
CA LEU A 359 8.21 -13.82 -11.33
C LEU A 359 8.31 -14.68 -12.58
N ARG A 360 8.54 -14.04 -13.72
CA ARG A 360 8.92 -14.70 -14.98
C ARG A 360 10.40 -14.48 -15.25
N PHE A 361 11.09 -15.54 -15.63
CA PHE A 361 12.50 -15.53 -16.00
C PHE A 361 12.68 -15.56 -17.53
N PRO A 362 13.87 -15.20 -18.06
CA PRO A 362 14.16 -15.21 -19.50
C PRO A 362 13.95 -16.57 -20.19
N ASP A 363 14.04 -17.66 -19.43
CA ASP A 363 13.78 -19.03 -19.90
C ASP A 363 12.28 -19.41 -19.94
N ASN A 364 11.39 -18.44 -19.72
CA ASN A 364 9.94 -18.58 -19.62
C ASN A 364 9.45 -19.38 -18.40
N THR A 365 10.31 -19.69 -17.44
CA THR A 365 9.87 -20.31 -16.19
C THR A 365 9.21 -19.29 -15.26
N TRP A 366 8.38 -19.80 -14.37
CA TRP A 366 7.64 -19.02 -13.39
C TRP A 366 8.00 -19.45 -11.97
N SER A 367 8.18 -18.48 -11.08
CA SER A 367 8.30 -18.72 -9.64
C SER A 367 7.37 -17.82 -8.84
N SER A 368 7.06 -18.25 -7.62
CA SER A 368 6.38 -17.40 -6.63
C SER A 368 7.26 -16.18 -6.28
N ILE A 369 6.59 -15.12 -5.85
CA ILE A 369 7.19 -13.89 -5.33
C ILE A 369 8.13 -14.17 -4.13
N LEU A 370 7.95 -15.29 -3.42
CA LEU A 370 8.80 -15.69 -2.30
C LEU A 370 10.28 -15.89 -2.68
N VAL A 371 10.57 -16.23 -3.93
CA VAL A 371 11.96 -16.45 -4.44
C VAL A 371 12.74 -15.13 -4.54
N MET A 372 12.07 -13.98 -4.47
CA MET A 372 12.71 -12.67 -4.46
C MET A 372 13.71 -12.55 -3.30
N SER A 373 14.73 -11.72 -3.51
CA SER A 373 15.63 -11.36 -2.42
C SER A 373 14.84 -10.63 -1.34
N SER A 374 15.29 -10.72 -0.10
CA SER A 374 14.66 -10.02 1.02
C SER A 374 14.38 -8.51 0.78
N GLY A 375 15.33 -7.75 0.22
CA GLY A 375 15.18 -6.33 -0.07
C GLY A 375 14.14 -6.10 -1.17
N GLU A 376 14.11 -6.97 -2.18
CA GLU A 376 13.07 -6.93 -3.21
C GLU A 376 11.68 -7.24 -2.64
N ARG A 377 11.56 -8.20 -1.70
CA ARG A 377 10.28 -8.49 -1.02
C ARG A 377 9.82 -7.33 -0.15
N GLN A 378 10.75 -6.69 0.56
CA GLN A 378 10.48 -5.50 1.36
C GLN A 378 9.97 -4.35 0.49
N LEU A 379 10.66 -4.08 -0.63
CA LEU A 379 10.23 -3.10 -1.62
C LEU A 379 8.86 -3.42 -2.19
N LEU A 380 8.63 -4.66 -2.63
CA LEU A 380 7.35 -5.12 -3.19
C LEU A 380 6.19 -4.90 -2.21
N THR A 381 6.43 -5.18 -0.92
CA THR A 381 5.45 -5.03 0.15
C THR A 381 5.15 -3.56 0.45
N MET A 382 6.20 -2.73 0.52
CA MET A 382 6.09 -1.30 0.75
C MET A 382 5.38 -0.60 -0.41
N LEU A 383 5.75 -0.89 -1.66
CA LEU A 383 5.08 -0.37 -2.85
C LEU A 383 3.62 -0.81 -2.92
N TYR A 384 3.30 -2.04 -2.50
CA TYR A 384 1.92 -2.54 -2.47
C TYR A 384 1.09 -1.75 -1.47
N ALA A 385 1.63 -1.50 -0.28
CA ALA A 385 0.96 -0.71 0.72
C ALA A 385 0.71 0.73 0.26
N VAL A 386 1.74 1.36 -0.29
CA VAL A 386 1.68 2.72 -0.84
C VAL A 386 0.65 2.85 -1.97
N THR A 387 0.55 1.85 -2.85
CA THR A 387 -0.35 1.90 -4.01
C THR A 387 -1.77 1.46 -3.68
N LYS A 388 -1.95 0.37 -2.92
CA LYS A 388 -3.21 -0.38 -2.84
C LYS A 388 -3.91 -0.31 -1.49
N MET A 389 -3.29 0.19 -0.43
CA MET A 389 -4.00 0.48 0.82
C MET A 389 -4.71 1.83 0.70
N ASN A 390 -5.80 1.85 -0.08
CA ASN A 390 -6.60 3.06 -0.33
C ASN A 390 -7.34 3.57 0.91
N GLU A 391 -7.48 2.74 1.95
CA GLU A 391 -8.16 3.12 3.20
C GLU A 391 -7.23 3.80 4.21
N ASP A 392 -5.92 3.62 4.10
CA ASP A 392 -4.96 4.12 5.09
C ASP A 392 -4.51 5.54 4.71
N ALA A 393 -4.74 6.48 5.63
CA ALA A 393 -4.47 7.90 5.41
C ALA A 393 -3.05 8.30 5.87
N LEU A 394 -2.40 7.51 6.73
CA LEU A 394 -1.04 7.71 7.19
C LEU A 394 -0.18 6.44 7.07
N VAL A 395 0.95 6.55 6.37
CA VAL A 395 1.93 5.48 6.20
C VAL A 395 3.21 5.85 6.95
N LEU A 396 3.61 5.01 7.90
CA LEU A 396 4.82 5.17 8.70
C LEU A 396 5.85 4.14 8.26
N ILE A 397 7.06 4.59 7.93
CA ILE A 397 8.11 3.71 7.40
C ILE A 397 9.38 3.95 8.18
N ASP A 398 9.89 2.90 8.81
CA ASP A 398 11.13 2.95 9.57
C ASP A 398 12.26 2.33 8.75
N GLU A 399 13.32 3.10 8.52
CA GLU A 399 14.55 2.72 7.81
C GLU A 399 14.32 1.94 6.49
N PRO A 400 13.63 2.52 5.50
CA PRO A 400 13.38 1.84 4.23
C PRO A 400 14.65 1.51 3.43
N GLU A 401 15.77 2.19 3.70
CA GLU A 401 17.09 1.91 3.11
C GLU A 401 17.67 0.57 3.55
N LEU A 402 17.29 0.08 4.74
CA LEU A 402 17.92 -1.10 5.30
C LEU A 402 17.68 -2.29 4.38
N SER A 403 18.77 -2.88 3.90
CA SER A 403 18.78 -4.02 2.96
C SER A 403 18.55 -3.68 1.47
N LEU A 404 18.48 -2.40 1.09
CA LEU A 404 18.42 -1.95 -0.30
C LEU A 404 19.81 -1.54 -0.84
N HIS A 405 20.03 -1.74 -2.13
CA HIS A 405 21.21 -1.21 -2.83
C HIS A 405 21.16 0.32 -2.89
N ILE A 406 22.31 0.99 -2.90
CA ILE A 406 22.39 2.46 -2.79
C ILE A 406 21.64 3.18 -3.91
N ASP A 407 21.72 2.68 -5.15
CA ASP A 407 21.00 3.24 -6.30
C ASP A 407 19.47 3.19 -6.09
N TRP A 408 18.97 2.16 -5.40
CA TRP A 408 17.54 2.04 -5.12
C TRP A 408 17.11 2.98 -4.00
N GLN A 409 17.99 3.29 -3.06
CA GLN A 409 17.69 4.23 -1.97
C GLN A 409 17.38 5.62 -2.52
N GLU A 410 18.11 6.08 -3.53
CA GLU A 410 17.91 7.39 -4.16
C GLU A 410 16.61 7.44 -4.98
N GLU A 411 16.25 6.37 -5.70
CA GLU A 411 15.03 6.34 -6.51
C GLU A 411 13.75 6.01 -5.73
N LEU A 412 13.88 5.38 -4.56
CA LEU A 412 12.76 4.82 -3.81
C LEU A 412 11.70 5.86 -3.46
N LEU A 413 12.12 6.96 -2.81
CA LEU A 413 11.18 8.00 -2.40
C LEU A 413 10.49 8.63 -3.60
N GLY A 414 11.20 8.86 -4.71
CA GLY A 414 10.58 9.42 -5.91
C GLY A 414 9.52 8.54 -6.53
N LYS A 415 9.76 7.22 -6.60
CA LYS A 415 8.75 6.28 -7.08
C LYS A 415 7.58 6.14 -6.12
N MET A 416 7.82 6.15 -4.82
CA MET A 416 6.76 6.17 -3.83
C MET A 416 5.91 7.43 -3.99
N MET A 417 6.52 8.61 -4.05
CA MET A 417 5.82 9.90 -4.25
C MET A 417 4.97 9.92 -5.53
N GLY A 418 5.46 9.36 -6.63
CA GLY A 418 4.69 9.26 -7.88
C GLY A 418 3.44 8.37 -7.79
N GLN A 419 3.37 7.46 -6.81
CA GLN A 419 2.28 6.51 -6.61
C GLN A 419 1.33 6.90 -5.45
N LEU A 420 1.63 7.99 -4.74
CA LEU A 420 0.95 8.40 -3.52
C LEU A 420 -0.18 9.37 -3.80
N GLY A 421 -1.31 8.85 -4.26
CA GLY A 421 -2.56 9.61 -4.35
C GLY A 421 -3.05 10.09 -2.97
N GLY A 422 -2.62 11.28 -2.55
CA GLY A 422 -3.19 12.05 -1.42
C GLY A 422 -3.01 11.44 -0.02
N ARG A 423 -2.00 10.60 0.23
CA ARG A 423 -1.71 10.01 1.56
C ARG A 423 -0.62 10.80 2.27
N GLN A 424 -0.65 10.80 3.61
CA GLN A 424 0.45 11.30 4.43
C GLN A 424 1.47 10.18 4.65
N ILE A 425 2.76 10.46 4.44
CA ILE A 425 3.87 9.57 4.76
C ILE A 425 4.81 10.22 5.75
N ILE A 426 5.21 9.45 6.76
CA ILE A 426 6.32 9.79 7.65
C ILE A 426 7.36 8.67 7.54
N VAL A 427 8.54 9.01 7.03
CA VAL A 427 9.67 8.09 6.87
C VAL A 427 10.75 8.44 7.89
N CYS A 428 11.24 7.47 8.64
CA CYS A 428 12.47 7.60 9.42
C CYS A 428 13.63 7.01 8.63
N THR A 429 14.73 7.76 8.52
CA THR A 429 15.95 7.31 7.83
C THR A 429 17.20 7.72 8.60
N HIS A 430 18.23 6.90 8.49
CA HIS A 430 19.59 7.19 8.95
C HIS A 430 20.50 7.60 7.78
N SER A 431 20.05 7.41 6.54
CA SER A 431 20.80 7.75 5.34
C SER A 431 20.35 9.06 4.72
N PRO A 432 21.20 10.11 4.71
CA PRO A 432 20.90 11.33 3.98
C PRO A 432 20.71 11.11 2.47
N SER A 433 21.27 10.04 1.90
CA SER A 433 21.18 9.75 0.46
C SER A 433 19.75 9.54 -0.03
N ILE A 434 18.87 9.00 0.81
CA ILE A 434 17.45 8.82 0.52
C ILE A 434 16.76 10.16 0.21
N ALA A 435 17.22 11.25 0.82
CA ALA A 435 16.53 12.52 0.83
C ALA A 435 17.13 13.56 -0.12
N ASN A 436 18.09 13.18 -0.97
CA ASN A 436 18.86 14.10 -1.82
C ASN A 436 17.97 15.04 -2.66
N ASP A 437 16.85 14.52 -3.18
CA ASP A 437 15.87 15.28 -3.98
C ASP A 437 14.69 15.84 -3.17
N TYR A 438 14.62 15.55 -1.87
CA TYR A 438 13.47 15.84 -0.99
C TYR A 438 13.86 16.66 0.26
N ASN A 439 14.91 17.47 0.17
CA ASN A 439 15.42 18.28 1.29
C ASN A 439 14.33 19.16 1.94
N ASP A 440 13.38 19.69 1.16
CA ASP A 440 12.27 20.51 1.68
C ASP A 440 11.31 19.74 2.61
N TYR A 441 11.35 18.40 2.58
CA TYR A 441 10.53 17.52 3.42
C TYR A 441 11.33 16.91 4.59
N MET A 442 12.61 17.25 4.72
CA MET A 442 13.46 16.74 5.79
C MET A 442 13.22 17.45 7.11
N ILE A 443 13.11 16.68 8.18
CA ILE A 443 12.96 17.15 9.55
C ILE A 443 14.02 16.47 10.41
N GLU A 444 14.90 17.29 10.99
CA GLU A 444 15.94 16.80 11.88
C GLU A 444 15.34 16.47 13.26
N ILE A 445 15.54 15.23 13.70
CA ILE A 445 15.16 14.75 15.03
C ILE A 445 16.37 14.77 15.94
N SER A 446 16.40 15.77 16.81
CA SER A 446 17.43 15.95 17.84
C SER A 446 16.79 15.90 19.24
N PRO A 447 17.23 14.99 20.12
CA PRO A 447 16.69 14.89 21.47
C PRO A 447 17.11 16.12 22.28
N HIS A 448 16.14 16.94 22.67
CA HIS A 448 16.39 17.98 23.67
C HIS A 448 16.35 17.33 25.05
N PHE A 449 17.52 17.21 25.68
CA PHE A 449 17.63 16.65 27.01
C PHE A 449 17.00 17.58 28.04
N ASP A 450 16.09 17.03 28.86
CA ASP A 450 15.61 17.70 30.06
C ASP A 450 16.74 17.63 31.10
N LEU A 451 17.79 18.44 30.92
CA LEU A 451 18.81 18.62 31.94
C LEU A 451 18.12 19.23 33.16
N GLY A 452 17.87 18.41 34.18
CA GLY A 452 17.48 18.92 35.49
C GLY A 452 18.52 19.94 35.99
N PRO A 453 18.18 20.79 36.99
CA PRO A 453 19.01 21.92 37.42
C PRO A 453 20.43 21.60 37.94
N LEU A 454 20.87 20.34 37.89
CA LEU A 454 22.12 19.86 38.48
C LEU A 454 23.28 19.67 37.47
N ALA A 455 23.03 19.77 36.16
CA ALA A 455 24.09 19.55 35.15
C ALA A 455 24.85 20.82 34.73
N ALA A 456 24.43 22.01 35.19
CA ALA A 456 25.08 23.28 34.84
C ALA A 456 26.32 23.62 35.69
N LEU A 457 26.81 22.71 36.54
CA LEU A 457 27.87 22.98 37.52
C LEU A 457 29.15 22.15 37.34
N SER A 458 29.33 21.42 36.23
CA SER A 458 30.53 20.59 36.03
C SER A 458 31.31 20.82 34.73
N SER A 459 31.16 21.97 34.06
CA SER A 459 31.92 22.29 32.84
C SER A 459 32.96 23.41 33.03
N SER A 460 33.65 23.40 34.17
CA SER A 460 34.84 24.25 34.38
C SER A 460 35.86 23.54 35.26
N VAL A 461 36.48 22.49 34.73
CA VAL A 461 37.81 22.08 35.19
C VAL A 461 38.62 21.79 33.94
N ASP A 462 39.64 22.63 33.77
CA ASP A 462 40.72 22.52 32.80
C ASP A 462 41.37 21.13 32.84
N ASP A 463 41.71 20.59 31.68
CA ASP A 463 42.81 19.63 31.53
C ASP A 463 43.52 19.96 30.20
N ASP A 464 44.39 20.95 30.28
CA ASP A 464 45.63 20.98 29.50
C ASP A 464 46.50 19.82 29.99
N GLU A 465 46.73 18.78 29.18
CA GLU A 465 47.98 18.02 29.30
C GLU A 465 48.46 17.52 27.94
N GLU A 466 49.72 17.88 27.68
CA GLU A 466 50.47 17.77 26.43
C GLU A 466 50.77 16.33 26.02
N LEU A 467 50.84 16.17 24.69
CA LEU A 467 51.53 15.10 23.98
C LEU A 467 52.99 14.94 24.42
N ILE A 468 53.38 13.73 24.84
CA ILE A 468 54.64 13.06 24.44
C ILE A 468 54.37 11.57 24.21
#